data_AF-Q7N2Z7-F1
#
_entry.id   AF-Q7N2Z7-F1
#
_cell.length_a   1.000
_cell.length_b   1.000
_cell.length_c   1.000
_cell.angle_alpha   90.00
_cell.angle_beta   90.00
_cell.angle_gamma   90.00
#
_symmetry.space_group_name_H-M   'P 1'
#
loop_
_entity.id
_entity.type
_entity.pdbx_description
1 polymer ?
#
loop_
_entity_poly.entity_id
_entity_poly.type
_entity_poly.pdbx_seq_one_letter_code
_entity_poly.pdbx_strand_id
1 'polypeptide(L)' 'MNTYNNATMYVDKFTGKQYLVQNGYSGRVTQYAANVKVWFDWSCAAGGKLGTTVFKSRKDLNNWLRMMGFKK' A
#
# COMPACT_ATOMS: atom_id res chain seq x y z
N MET A 1 -4.75 -5.77 22.34
CA MET A 1 -3.82 -5.90 21.19
C MET A 1 -4.67 -6.30 19.99
N ASN A 2 -4.98 -5.37 19.08
CA ASN A 2 -5.88 -5.63 17.96
C ASN A 2 -5.18 -6.49 16.89
N THR A 3 -5.73 -7.67 16.62
CA THR A 3 -5.19 -8.79 15.85
C THR A 3 -5.26 -8.60 14.31
N TYR A 4 -5.22 -7.36 13.82
CA TYR A 4 -5.40 -7.05 12.39
C TYR A 4 -4.32 -6.12 11.83
N ASN A 5 -3.05 -6.46 12.03
CA ASN A 5 -1.96 -5.88 11.22
C ASN A 5 -1.87 -6.59 9.86
N ASN A 6 -2.97 -6.55 9.10
CA ASN A 6 -3.05 -7.09 7.74
C ASN A 6 -2.68 -6.01 6.71
N ALA A 7 -1.65 -5.20 6.96
CA ALA A 7 -1.16 -4.26 5.98
C ALA A 7 0.37 -4.18 5.98
N THR A 8 0.96 -4.02 4.79
CA THR A 8 2.40 -3.90 4.57
C THR A 8 2.67 -2.61 3.81
N MET A 9 3.62 -1.81 4.31
CA MET A 9 4.07 -0.61 3.60
C MET A 9 5.22 -0.96 2.67
N TYR A 10 5.13 -0.54 1.41
CA TYR A 10 6.21 -0.58 0.43
C TYR A 10 6.61 0.83 0.04
N VAL A 11 7.90 1.03 -0.24
CA VAL A 11 8.43 2.31 -0.72
C VAL A 11 9.04 2.08 -2.09
N ASP A 12 8.59 2.85 -3.08
CA ASP A 12 9.21 2.88 -4.40
C ASP A 12 10.58 3.55 -4.31
N LYS A 13 11.63 2.79 -4.61
CA LYS A 13 13.02 3.25 -4.57
C LYS A 13 13.33 4.37 -5.57
N PHE A 14 12.56 4.50 -6.64
CA PHE A 14 12.79 5.50 -7.68
C PHE A 14 12.06 6.81 -7.40
N THR A 15 10.83 6.74 -6.88
CA THR A 15 9.99 7.93 -6.69
C THR A 15 9.83 8.35 -5.22
N GLY A 16 10.24 7.49 -4.28
CA GLY A 16 10.01 7.69 -2.84
C GLY A 16 8.55 7.53 -2.41
N LYS A 17 7.62 7.26 -3.35
CA LYS A 17 6.20 7.08 -3.05
C LYS A 17 5.98 5.86 -2.18
N GLN A 18 4.98 5.96 -1.31
CA GLN A 18 4.67 4.92 -0.33
C GLN A 18 3.36 4.23 -0.70
N TYR A 19 3.29 2.92 -0.46
CA TYR A 19 2.16 2.08 -0.84
C TYR A 19 1.77 1.20 0.34
N LEU A 20 0.65 1.53 1.00
CA LEU A 20 0.10 0.70 2.07
C LEU A 20 -0.81 -0.36 1.46
N VAL A 21 -0.39 -1.61 1.57
CA VAL A 21 -1.02 -2.77 0.92
C VAL A 21 -1.72 -3.61 1.97
N GLN A 22 -3.04 -3.75 1.86
CA GLN A 22 -3.83 -4.64 2.69
C GLN A 22 -3.63 -6.10 2.26
N ASN A 23 -3.25 -6.95 3.20
CA ASN A 23 -3.20 -8.39 3.06
C ASN A 23 -4.58 -8.99 3.33
N GLY A 24 -5.22 -9.46 2.27
CA GLY A 24 -6.54 -10.09 2.26
C GLY A 24 -6.83 -10.75 0.90
N TYR A 25 -7.98 -11.42 0.77
CA TYR A 25 -8.38 -12.15 -0.44
C TYR A 25 -8.60 -11.20 -1.64
N SER A 26 -9.16 -10.02 -1.38
CA SER A 26 -9.18 -8.85 -2.25
C SER A 26 -8.34 -7.75 -1.57
N GLY A 27 -7.18 -7.44 -2.14
CA GLY A 27 -6.25 -6.49 -1.53
C GLY A 27 -6.58 -5.06 -1.89
N ARG A 28 -6.50 -4.15 -0.92
CA ARG A 28 -6.51 -2.70 -1.16
C ARG A 28 -5.10 -2.15 -1.11
N VAL A 29 -4.72 -1.32 -2.07
CA VAL A 29 -3.46 -0.58 -2.06
C VAL A 29 -3.77 0.91 -2.04
N THR A 30 -3.23 1.65 -1.08
CA THR A 30 -3.29 3.12 -1.08
C THR A 30 -1.91 3.70 -1.30
N GLN A 31 -1.81 4.59 -2.28
CA GLN A 31 -0.61 5.32 -2.63
C GLN A 31 -0.57 6.66 -1.88
N TYR A 32 0.61 6.98 -1.37
CA TYR A 32 0.91 8.23 -0.69
C TYR A 32 2.14 8.90 -1.32
N ALA A 33 2.23 10.22 -1.16
CA ALA A 33 3.37 11.00 -1.59
C ALA A 33 4.64 10.61 -0.82
N ALA A 34 5.80 10.92 -1.42
CA ALA A 34 7.09 10.71 -0.78
C ALA A 34 7.18 11.53 0.52
N ASN A 35 7.87 10.98 1.53
CA ASN A 35 8.13 11.62 2.83
C ASN A 35 6.89 12.01 3.66
N VAL A 36 5.69 11.57 3.27
CA VAL A 36 4.48 11.76 4.09
C VAL A 36 4.43 10.72 5.20
N LYS A 37 4.14 11.16 6.42
CA LYS A 37 3.86 10.24 7.52
C LYS A 37 2.49 9.58 7.33
N VAL A 38 2.49 8.25 7.24
CA VAL A 38 1.27 7.43 7.15
C VAL A 38 1.08 6.67 8.45
N TRP A 39 -0.12 6.75 9.00
CA TRP A 39 -0.50 6.09 10.25
C TRP A 39 -1.15 4.73 9.99
N PHE A 40 -1.21 3.87 11.01
CA PHE A 40 -1.74 2.51 10.89
C PHE A 40 -3.26 2.46 10.58
N ASP A 41 -3.98 3.54 10.87
CA ASP A 41 -5.39 3.73 10.50
C ASP A 41 -5.57 4.21 9.05
N TRP A 42 -4.48 4.27 8.27
CA TRP A 42 -4.42 4.75 6.89
C TRP A 42 -4.59 6.26 6.74
N SER A 43 -4.56 7.02 7.84
CA SER A 43 -4.52 8.47 7.78
C SER A 43 -3.12 8.98 7.42
N CYS A 44 -3.08 10.18 6.83
CA CYS A 44 -1.84 10.87 6.49
C CYS A 44 -2.07 12.39 6.54
N ALA A 45 -0.99 13.18 6.44
CA ALA A 45 -1.11 14.62 6.28
C ALA A 45 -2.00 15.00 5.07
N ALA A 46 -2.69 16.14 5.14
CA ALA A 46 -3.56 16.62 4.07
C ALA A 46 -2.78 16.75 2.74
N GLY A 47 -3.38 16.29 1.64
CA GLY A 47 -2.72 16.21 0.33
C GLY A 47 -1.71 15.07 0.17
N GLY A 48 -1.46 14.27 1.22
CA GLY A 48 -0.50 13.18 1.18
C GLY A 48 -1.00 11.90 0.51
N LYS A 49 -2.31 11.69 0.41
CA LYS A 49 -2.93 10.54 -0.25
C LYS A 49 -3.10 10.82 -1.73
N LEU A 50 -2.50 9.98 -2.57
CA LEU A 50 -2.52 10.14 -4.03
C LEU A 50 -3.60 9.31 -4.70
N GLY A 51 -3.94 8.14 -4.15
CA GLY A 51 -4.96 7.29 -4.72
C GLY A 51 -5.12 5.95 -4.01
N THR A 52 -6.21 5.25 -4.29
CA THR A 52 -6.48 3.91 -3.78
C THR A 52 -6.93 3.00 -4.92
N THR A 53 -6.33 1.81 -4.98
CA THR A 53 -6.68 0.75 -5.93
C THR A 53 -7.16 -0.48 -5.16
N VAL A 54 -8.27 -1.08 -5.59
CA VAL A 54 -8.80 -2.32 -5.02
C VAL A 54 -8.63 -3.44 -6.04
N PHE A 55 -7.98 -4.52 -5.63
CA PHE A 55 -7.75 -5.70 -6.45
C PHE A 55 -8.84 -6.74 -6.19
N LYS A 56 -9.43 -7.28 -7.26
CA LYS A 56 -10.52 -8.26 -7.19
C LYS A 56 -10.05 -9.63 -6.69
N SER A 57 -8.76 -9.95 -6.84
CA SER A 57 -8.17 -11.21 -6.39
C SER A 57 -6.76 -11.02 -5.81
N ARG A 58 -6.34 -11.96 -4.97
CA ARG A 58 -4.95 -12.01 -4.45
C ARG A 58 -3.93 -12.25 -5.57
N LYS A 59 -4.31 -12.94 -6.64
CA LYS A 59 -3.47 -13.15 -7.82
C LYS A 59 -3.14 -11.82 -8.50
N ASP A 60 -4.13 -10.96 -8.70
CA ASP A 60 -3.93 -9.66 -9.37
C ASP A 60 -3.05 -8.73 -8.53
N LEU A 61 -3.30 -8.70 -7.21
CA LEU A 61 -2.44 -7.95 -6.30
C LEU A 61 -0.98 -8.45 -6.37
N ASN A 62 -0.78 -9.77 -6.32
CA ASN A 62 0.57 -10.34 -6.37
C ASN A 62 1.28 -10.05 -7.69
N ASN A 63 0.56 -10.06 -8.81
CA ASN A 63 1.12 -9.67 -10.11
C ASN A 63 1.52 -8.19 -10.11
N TRP A 64 0.67 -7.32 -9.59
CA TRP A 64 0.97 -5.89 -9.45
C TRP A 64 2.19 -5.63 -8.57
N LEU A 65 2.29 -6.32 -7.41
CA LEU A 65 3.45 -6.21 -6.51
C LEU A 65 4.76 -6.63 -7.19
N ARG A 66 4.72 -7.65 -8.07
CA ARG A 66 5.88 -8.06 -8.88
C ARG A 66 6.25 -7.00 -9.91
N MET A 67 5.27 -6.44 -10.62
CA MET A 67 5.52 -5.38 -11.61
C MET A 67 6.13 -4.12 -10.99
N MET A 68 5.72 -3.78 -9.76
CA MET A 68 6.29 -2.67 -9.00
C MET A 68 7.68 -2.98 -8.39
N GLY A 69 8.14 -4.23 -8.45
CA GLY A 69 9.39 -4.67 -7.81
C GLY A 69 9.33 -4.73 -6.27
N PHE A 70 8.13 -4.77 -5.69
CA PHE A 70 7.90 -4.83 -4.24
C PHE A 70 7.95 -6.24 -3.67
N LYS A 71 7.90 -7.27 -4.52
CA LYS A 71 7.98 -8.66 -4.10
C LYS A 71 9.43 -9.16 -4.22
N LYS A 72 10.01 -9.59 -3.09
CA LYS A 72 11.20 -10.46 -3.07
C LYS A 72 10.84 -11.85 -3.60
#